data_AF-A0A2S9ING2-F1
#
_entry.id   AF-A0A2S9ING2-F1
#
_cell.length_a   1.000
_cell.length_b   1.000
_cell.length_c   1.000
_cell.angle_alpha   90.00
_cell.angle_beta   90.00
_cell.angle_gamma   90.00
#
_symmetry.space_group_name_H-M   'P 1'
#
loop_
_entity.id
_entity.type
_entity.pdbx_description
1 polymer ?
#
loop_
_entity_poly.entity_id
_entity_poly.type
_entity_poly.pdbx_seq_one_letter_code
_entity_poly.pdbx_strand_id
1 'polypeptide(L)'
;MQSEVLKRGPARFDMVGRKLPYTLHDTDETISSGLLERLHRFGHSRLTEAGFEIGSGKWQCHVYTMDGDLPRLERYYTVEFTHVKGGMIGVHGIAIGAGGWPCLDHGLCIDAPRAAMAEGGNDA
;
A
#
# COMPACT_ATOMS: atom_id res chain seq x y z
N MET A 1 6.13 -9.99 6.15
CA MET A 1 5.49 -8.67 6.08
C MET A 1 6.47 -7.73 5.43
N GLN A 2 6.08 -7.08 4.35
CA GLN A 2 6.91 -6.12 3.61
C GLN A 2 6.39 -4.71 3.88
N SER A 3 7.28 -3.71 3.80
CA SER A 3 6.89 -2.31 3.96
C SER A 3 7.62 -1.39 3.00
N GLU A 4 6.91 -0.38 2.48
CA GLU A 4 7.45 0.54 1.49
C GLU A 4 7.01 1.99 1.75
N VAL A 5 7.89 2.95 1.49
CA VAL A 5 7.57 4.37 1.55
C VAL A 5 7.90 4.97 0.19
N LEU A 6 6.85 5.30 -0.56
CA LEU A 6 6.93 5.86 -1.89
C LEU A 6 6.64 7.36 -1.82
N LYS A 7 7.26 8.13 -2.72
CA LYS A 7 6.91 9.53 -2.96
C LYS A 7 6.52 9.75 -4.41
N ARG A 8 5.67 10.75 -4.63
CA ARG A 8 5.30 11.16 -5.99
C ARG A 8 6.48 11.86 -6.66
N GLY A 9 6.77 11.43 -7.90
CA GLY A 9 7.72 12.07 -8.78
C GLY A 9 7.23 13.44 -9.28
N PRO A 10 8.08 14.21 -9.95
CA PRO A 10 7.69 15.47 -10.55
C PRO A 10 6.56 15.27 -11.57
N ALA A 11 5.69 16.28 -11.71
CA ALA A 11 4.64 16.25 -12.73
C ALA A 11 5.27 16.20 -14.12
N ARG A 12 4.77 15.28 -14.96
CA ARG A 12 5.20 15.12 -16.36
C ARG A 12 4.04 15.48 -17.27
N PHE A 13 4.36 15.91 -18.49
CA PHE A 13 3.37 16.30 -19.49
C PHE A 13 3.74 15.65 -20.83
N ASP A 14 2.74 15.32 -21.63
CA ASP A 14 2.95 14.87 -23.01
C ASP A 14 3.30 16.05 -23.94
N MET A 15 3.59 15.76 -25.21
CA MET A 15 3.96 16.77 -26.20
C MET A 15 2.83 17.77 -26.52
N VAL A 16 1.60 17.51 -26.07
CA VAL A 16 0.45 18.41 -26.24
C VAL A 16 0.02 19.07 -24.92
N GLY A 17 0.85 19.00 -23.88
CA GLY A 17 0.64 19.68 -22.60
C GLY A 17 -0.35 18.99 -21.66
N ARG A 18 -0.76 17.75 -21.92
CA ARG A 18 -1.62 16.99 -21.00
C ARG A 18 -0.78 16.40 -19.88
N LYS A 19 -1.28 16.52 -18.65
CA LYS A 19 -0.62 15.97 -17.46
C LYS A 19 -0.63 14.44 -17.52
N LEU A 20 0.56 13.86 -17.42
CA LEU A 20 0.76 12.41 -17.32
C LEU A 20 0.58 11.94 -15.87
N PRO A 21 0.27 10.64 -15.66
CA PRO A 21 0.29 10.04 -14.33
C PRO A 21 1.63 10.25 -13.62
N TYR A 22 1.53 10.48 -12.31
CA TYR A 22 2.70 10.54 -11.45
C TYR A 22 3.42 9.19 -11.44
N THR A 23 4.75 9.23 -11.52
CA THR A 23 5.59 8.10 -11.15
C THR A 23 5.72 8.04 -9.64
N LEU A 24 5.83 6.85 -9.08
CA LEU A 24 6.20 6.65 -7.69
C LEU A 24 7.68 6.30 -7.64
N HIS A 25 8.37 6.84 -6.64
CA HIS A 25 9.79 6.59 -6.40
C HIS A 25 9.98 6.14 -4.96
N ASP A 26 10.87 5.18 -4.76
CA ASP A 26 11.29 4.75 -3.45
C ASP A 26 11.96 5.90 -2.68
N THR A 27 11.84 5.84 -1.37
CA THR A 27 12.53 6.74 -0.45
C THR A 27 13.41 5.92 0.48
N ASP A 28 14.46 6.54 1.02
CA ASP A 28 15.28 5.93 2.08
C ASP A 28 14.53 5.86 3.42
N GLU A 29 13.30 6.39 3.49
CA GLU A 29 12.48 6.32 4.68
C GLU A 29 11.89 4.92 4.87
N THR A 30 11.74 4.55 6.14
CA THR A 30 11.17 3.27 6.53
C THR A 30 10.00 3.47 7.48
N ILE A 31 9.01 2.58 7.39
CA ILE A 31 7.93 2.50 8.36
C ILE A 31 8.50 1.84 9.62
N SER A 32 8.36 2.48 10.77
CA SER A 32 8.85 1.91 12.03
C SER A 32 8.13 0.59 12.33
N SER A 33 8.87 -0.38 12.90
CA SER A 33 8.34 -1.71 13.21
C SER A 33 7.06 -1.68 14.07
N GLY A 34 7.01 -0.79 15.07
CA GLY A 34 5.84 -0.62 15.91
C GLY A 34 4.63 -0.05 15.17
N LEU A 35 4.83 0.88 14.24
CA LEU A 35 3.74 1.39 13.40
C LEU A 35 3.27 0.32 12.42
N LEU A 36 4.19 -0.42 11.83
CA LEU A 36 3.91 -1.51 10.91
C LEU A 36 3.04 -2.59 11.55
N GLU A 37 3.35 -3.00 12.78
CA GLU A 37 2.54 -3.96 13.53
C GLU A 37 1.14 -3.42 13.90
N ARG A 38 1.04 -2.12 14.21
CA ARG A 38 -0.27 -1.48 14.46
C ARG A 38 -1.12 -1.43 13.19
N LEU A 39 -0.53 -1.06 12.06
CA LEU A 39 -1.20 -1.04 10.75
C LEU A 39 -1.66 -2.43 10.34
N HIS A 40 -0.79 -3.44 10.49
CA HIS A 40 -1.16 -4.83 10.22
C HIS A 40 -2.37 -5.27 11.06
N ARG A 41 -2.33 -5.04 12.39
CA ARG A 41 -3.44 -5.39 13.28
C ARG A 41 -4.72 -4.65 12.93
N PHE A 42 -4.61 -3.35 12.63
CA PHE A 42 -5.75 -2.54 12.23
C PHE A 42 -6.37 -3.06 10.92
N GLY A 43 -5.58 -3.23 9.86
CA GLY A 43 -6.07 -3.74 8.58
C GLY A 43 -6.70 -5.12 8.69
N HIS A 44 -6.08 -6.01 9.47
CA HIS A 44 -6.62 -7.35 9.76
C HIS A 44 -7.97 -7.30 10.48
N SER A 45 -8.09 -6.47 11.52
CA SER A 45 -9.36 -6.29 12.25
C SER A 45 -10.45 -5.76 11.32
N ARG A 46 -10.16 -4.72 10.53
CA ARG A 46 -11.13 -4.09 9.62
C ARG A 46 -11.63 -5.07 8.56
N LEU A 47 -10.75 -5.90 8.01
CA LEU A 47 -11.12 -6.93 7.03
C LEU A 47 -11.95 -8.04 7.68
N THR A 48 -11.59 -8.45 8.90
CA THR A 48 -12.36 -9.43 9.68
C THR A 48 -13.77 -8.90 10.01
N GLU A 49 -13.88 -7.64 10.44
CA GLU A 49 -15.15 -6.95 10.70
C GLU A 49 -16.02 -6.82 9.45
N ALA A 50 -15.40 -6.68 8.28
CA ALA A 50 -16.08 -6.67 6.99
C ALA A 50 -16.48 -8.08 6.48
N GLY A 51 -16.15 -9.14 7.22
CA GLY A 51 -16.50 -10.52 6.91
C GLY A 51 -15.45 -11.29 6.08
N PHE A 52 -14.23 -10.77 5.94
CA PHE A 52 -13.14 -11.44 5.25
C PHE A 52 -12.26 -12.23 6.22
N GLU A 53 -12.14 -13.54 6.00
CA GLU A 53 -11.25 -14.40 6.78
C GLU A 53 -9.83 -14.41 6.22
N ILE A 54 -9.01 -13.46 6.68
CA ILE A 54 -7.59 -13.39 6.34
C ILE A 54 -6.81 -14.14 7.43
N GLY A 55 -6.96 -15.46 7.43
CA GLY A 55 -6.37 -16.32 8.44
C GLY A 55 -5.91 -17.63 7.83
N SER A 56 -4.59 -17.80 7.66
CA SER A 56 -3.89 -19.10 7.60
C SER A 56 -2.51 -19.02 6.93
N GLY A 57 -1.65 -18.04 7.25
CA GLY A 57 -0.23 -18.01 6.79
C GLY A 57 0.00 -18.01 5.27
N LYS A 58 -1.07 -17.97 4.47
CA LYS A 58 -1.09 -18.01 3.00
C LYS A 58 -1.28 -16.63 2.37
N TRP A 59 -1.40 -15.61 3.21
CA TRP A 59 -1.56 -14.23 2.78
C TRP A 59 -0.31 -13.46 3.16
N GLN A 60 0.36 -12.91 2.16
CA GLN A 60 1.48 -12.00 2.34
C GLN A 60 0.93 -10.61 2.64
N CYS A 61 1.35 -10.02 3.76
CA CYS A 61 1.01 -8.64 4.08
C CYS A 61 2.06 -7.67 3.54
N HIS A 62 1.59 -6.64 2.83
CA HIS A 62 2.36 -5.49 2.37
C HIS A 62 1.74 -4.21 2.95
N VAL A 63 2.58 -3.33 3.51
CA VAL A 63 2.14 -2.05 4.06
C VAL A 63 2.92 -0.94 3.40
N TYR A 64 2.25 0.01 2.77
CA TYR A 64 2.95 1.08 2.09
C TYR A 64 2.24 2.43 2.25
N THR A 65 2.97 3.49 1.91
CA THR A 65 2.44 4.83 1.76
C THR A 65 2.98 5.45 0.48
N MET A 66 2.18 6.28 -0.18
CA MET A 66 2.58 7.05 -1.36
C MET A 66 2.90 8.52 -1.04
N ASP A 67 2.76 8.88 0.23
CA ASP A 67 2.90 10.24 0.73
C ASP A 67 4.24 10.42 1.47
N GLY A 68 5.31 9.79 0.95
CA GLY A 68 6.65 9.83 1.54
C GLY A 68 7.25 11.24 1.62
N ASP A 69 6.71 12.21 0.89
CA ASP A 69 7.05 13.63 0.97
C ASP A 69 6.38 14.39 2.13
N LEU A 70 5.31 13.83 2.72
CA LEU A 70 4.61 14.43 3.84
C LEU A 70 5.24 14.02 5.19
N PRO A 71 5.05 14.82 6.26
CA PRO A 71 5.35 14.40 7.62
C PRO A 71 4.61 13.11 8.00
N ARG A 72 5.23 12.24 8.81
CA ARG A 72 4.72 10.90 9.13
C ARG A 72 3.27 10.83 9.61
N LEU A 73 2.79 11.87 10.31
CA LEU A 73 1.42 11.97 10.84
C LEU A 73 0.39 12.44 9.80
N GLU A 74 0.85 13.01 8.69
CA GLU A 74 0.01 13.50 7.58
C GLU A 74 -0.07 12.49 6.44
N ARG A 75 0.70 11.39 6.52
CA ARG A 75 0.69 10.31 5.52
C ARG A 75 -0.55 9.45 5.65
N TYR A 76 -1.06 9.00 4.50
CA TYR A 76 -2.00 7.90 4.45
C TYR A 76 -1.30 6.59 4.15
N TYR A 77 -1.66 5.56 4.89
CA TYR A 77 -1.10 4.21 4.74
C TYR A 77 -2.12 3.28 4.09
N THR A 78 -1.62 2.26 3.41
CA THR A 78 -2.41 1.18 2.85
C THR A 78 -1.84 -0.14 3.32
N VAL A 79 -2.72 -1.06 3.69
CA VAL A 79 -2.37 -2.42 4.13
C VAL A 79 -3.03 -3.38 3.17
N GLU A 80 -2.21 -4.15 2.46
CA GLU A 80 -2.65 -5.16 1.51
C GLU A 80 -2.33 -6.55 2.04
N PHE A 81 -3.23 -7.48 1.77
CA PHE A 81 -3.04 -8.90 1.97
C PHE A 81 -3.21 -9.58 0.62
N THR A 82 -2.16 -10.27 0.17
CA THR A 82 -2.14 -10.98 -1.10
C THR A 82 -2.11 -12.47 -0.86
N HIS A 83 -3.11 -13.19 -1.37
CA HIS A 83 -3.17 -14.64 -1.31
C HIS A 83 -2.13 -15.26 -2.23
N VAL A 84 -1.64 -16.48 -1.93
CA VAL A 84 -0.73 -17.23 -2.81
C VAL A 84 -1.23 -17.44 -4.25
N LYS A 85 -2.55 -17.33 -4.48
CA LYS A 85 -3.16 -17.40 -5.82
C LYS A 85 -3.22 -16.03 -6.54
N GLY A 86 -2.64 -15.00 -5.95
CA GLY A 86 -2.50 -13.66 -6.52
C GLY A 86 -3.63 -12.68 -6.20
N GLY A 87 -4.81 -13.13 -5.77
CA GLY A 87 -5.88 -12.23 -5.36
C GLY A 87 -5.48 -11.39 -4.15
N MET A 88 -5.78 -10.10 -4.18
CA MET A 88 -5.41 -9.15 -3.13
C MET A 88 -6.64 -8.46 -2.57
N ILE A 89 -6.66 -8.30 -1.25
CA ILE A 89 -7.62 -7.45 -0.54
C ILE A 89 -6.87 -6.60 0.48
N GLY A 90 -7.30 -5.35 0.66
CA GLY A 90 -6.62 -4.44 1.55
C GLY A 90 -7.53 -3.36 2.12
N VAL A 91 -6.94 -2.56 3.00
CA VAL A 91 -7.54 -1.36 3.59
C VAL A 91 -6.68 -0.19 3.18
N HIS A 92 -7.29 0.84 2.60
CA HIS A 92 -6.58 1.99 2.06
C HIS A 92 -6.95 3.29 2.78
N GLY A 93 -6.09 4.30 2.65
CA GLY A 93 -6.33 5.62 3.22
C GLY A 93 -6.33 5.62 4.75
N ILE A 94 -5.49 4.79 5.37
CA ILE A 94 -5.41 4.69 6.83
C ILE A 94 -4.68 5.91 7.38
N ALA A 95 -5.35 6.70 8.20
CA ALA A 95 -4.79 7.87 8.89
C ALA A 95 -4.25 7.50 10.28
N ILE A 96 -3.18 8.19 10.70
CA ILE A 96 -2.57 8.01 12.02
C ILE A 96 -2.97 9.17 12.94
N GLY A 97 -3.65 8.85 14.03
CA GLY A 97 -4.09 9.84 15.01
C GLY A 97 -2.95 10.37 15.89
N ALA A 98 -3.28 11.35 16.73
CA ALA A 98 -2.34 12.08 17.61
C ALA A 98 -1.58 11.23 18.66
N GLY A 99 -1.82 9.91 18.73
CA GLY A 99 -1.08 8.95 19.56
C GLY A 99 -0.24 7.95 18.77
N GLY A 100 -0.09 8.11 17.45
CA GLY A 100 0.63 7.16 16.60
C GLY A 100 -0.16 5.87 16.31
N TRP A 101 -1.46 5.87 16.57
CA TRP A 101 -2.39 4.76 16.35
C TRP A 101 -3.24 5.00 15.08
N PRO A 102 -3.43 3.98 14.23
CA PRO A 102 -4.41 4.03 13.15
C PRO A 102 -5.81 4.37 13.69
N CYS A 103 -6.49 5.34 13.10
CA CYS A 103 -7.78 5.83 13.63
C CYS A 103 -8.91 5.97 12.61
N LEU A 104 -8.60 6.10 11.32
CA LEU A 104 -9.58 6.24 10.23
C LEU A 104 -9.06 5.47 9.02
N ASP A 105 -9.96 4.93 8.20
CA ASP A 105 -9.67 4.39 6.87
C ASP A 105 -10.64 4.95 5.83
N HIS A 106 -10.25 4.89 4.55
CA HIS A 106 -11.08 5.33 3.42
C HIS A 106 -11.81 4.17 2.74
N GLY A 107 -11.76 2.97 3.33
CA GLY A 107 -12.44 1.78 2.83
C GLY A 107 -11.51 0.65 2.42
N LEU A 108 -12.12 -0.31 1.74
CA LEU A 108 -11.50 -1.56 1.32
C LEU A 108 -11.13 -1.49 -0.16
N CYS A 109 -9.97 -2.04 -0.50
CA CYS A 109 -9.55 -2.24 -1.88
C CYS A 109 -9.48 -3.74 -2.21
N ILE A 110 -9.76 -4.08 -3.46
CA ILE A 110 -9.60 -5.43 -4.02
C ILE A 110 -8.87 -5.31 -5.35
N ASP A 111 -8.00 -6.26 -5.63
CA ASP A 111 -7.29 -6.33 -6.89
C ASP A 111 -7.22 -7.79 -7.37
N ALA A 112 -7.25 -7.94 -8.69
CA ALA A 112 -7.10 -9.22 -9.34
C ALA A 112 -5.62 -9.66 -9.26
N PRO A 113 -5.33 -10.96 -9.45
CA PRO A 113 -3.96 -11.41 -9.63
C PRO A 113 -3.28 -10.56 -10.70
N ARG A 114 -2.23 -9.83 -10.32
CA ARG A 114 -1.32 -9.28 -11.33
C ARG A 114 -0.87 -10.48 -12.16
N ALA A 115 -1.17 -10.46 -13.46
CA ALA A 115 -0.51 -11.37 -14.37
C ALA A 115 0.98 -11.22 -14.08
N ALA A 116 1.64 -12.31 -13.68
CA ALA A 116 3.08 -12.32 -13.55
C ALA A 116 3.60 -11.64 -14.82
N MET A 117 4.24 -10.47 -14.69
CA MET A 117 4.81 -9.82 -15.85
C MET A 117 5.68 -10.88 -16.50
N ALA A 118 5.28 -11.33 -17.69
CA ALA A 118 6.08 -12.24 -18.46
C ALA A 118 7.46 -11.58 -18.51
N GLU A 119 8.49 -12.32 -18.08
CA GLU A 119 9.87 -11.94 -18.31
C GLU A 119 10.05 -11.80 -19.83
N GLY A 120 9.77 -10.61 -20.33
CA GLY A 120 10.06 -10.19 -21.69
C GLY A 120 11.55 -9.94 -21.73
N GLY A 121 12.31 -11.01 -21.96
CA GLY A 121 13.67 -10.92 -22.45
C GLY A 121 13.68 -10.01 -23.67
N ASN A 122 14.36 -8.88 -23.53
CA ASN A 122 14.68 -8.01 -24.64
C ASN A 122 15.87 -8.61 -25.40
N ASP A 123 15.59 -9.64 -26.20
CA ASP A 123 16.44 -10.06 -27.32
C ASP A 123 15.79 -9.53 -28.61
N ALA A 124 16.26 -8.36 -29.06
CA ALA A 124 16.34 -7.93 -30.46
C ALA A 124 17.13 -6.61 -30.55
#